data_AF-A0A3D4ARI2-F1
#
_entry.id   AF-A0A3D4ARI2-F1
#
_cell.length_a   1.000
_cell.length_b   1.000
_cell.length_c   1.000
_cell.angle_alpha   90.00
_cell.angle_beta   90.00
_cell.angle_gamma   90.00
#
_symmetry.space_group_name_H-M   'P 1'
#
loop_
_entity.id
_entity.type
_entity.pdbx_description
1 polymer ?
#
loop_
_entity_poly.entity_id
_entity_poly.type
_entity_poly.pdbx_seq_one_letter_code
_entity_poly.pdbx_strand_id
1 'polypeptide(L)'
;MKNGILACALMLLLSACQQPTVYIFSKGLSDSQRQQLEAALKTQSLPYEYVEHDIPREFGVATLLLSNDRILRQETEQLATIMQGLGYQPEISYTTRANHFYGDGNIGFYLKNTNADDAFTMPSRLRTTQCEKGEFNDLAVTFTDQHAEFTLISGAKVTLKWEYLYGYLVIYYSNYSQTYTHSQPLVETPFGDKPSDTYTITAHVNKPGWLNCSMQVVYMD
;
A
#
# COMPACT_ATOMS: atom_id res chain seq x y z
N MET A 1 46.53 -6.41 42.43
CA MET A 1 45.48 -7.29 41.86
C MET A 1 44.07 -6.72 42.08
N LYS A 2 43.79 -5.49 41.61
CA LYS A 2 42.47 -4.83 41.78
C LYS A 2 41.83 -4.34 40.47
N ASN A 3 42.60 -4.27 39.38
CA ASN A 3 42.13 -3.69 38.12
C ASN A 3 41.58 -4.74 37.12
N GLY A 4 41.77 -6.03 37.38
CA GLY A 4 41.26 -7.12 36.52
C GLY A 4 39.78 -7.45 36.75
N ILE A 5 39.25 -7.18 37.95
CA ILE A 5 37.85 -7.46 38.29
C ILE A 5 36.92 -6.41 37.69
N LEU A 6 37.38 -5.15 37.57
CA LEU A 6 36.60 -4.05 37.00
C LEU A 6 36.38 -4.20 35.48
N ALA A 7 37.32 -4.83 34.77
CA ALA A 7 37.22 -5.04 33.33
C ALA A 7 36.23 -6.17 32.95
N CYS A 8 36.15 -7.24 33.74
CA CYS A 8 35.14 -8.30 33.53
C CYS A 8 33.71 -7.86 33.86
N ALA A 9 33.53 -6.94 34.81
CA ALA A 9 32.21 -6.41 35.15
C ALA A 9 31.65 -5.45 34.08
N LEU A 10 32.51 -4.79 33.30
CA LEU A 10 32.10 -3.85 32.24
C LEU A 10 31.70 -4.55 30.93
N MET A 11 32.26 -5.72 30.63
CA MET A 11 31.89 -6.50 29.42
C MET A 11 30.56 -7.25 29.56
N LEU A 12 30.09 -7.50 30.78
CA LEU A 12 28.79 -8.16 31.03
C LEU A 12 27.59 -7.22 30.84
N LEU A 13 27.81 -5.92 30.68
CA LEU A 13 26.75 -4.92 30.48
C LEU A 13 26.44 -4.63 28.99
N LEU A 14 27.14 -5.28 28.04
CA LEU A 14 26.99 -5.04 26.60
C LEU A 14 26.19 -6.13 25.86
N SER A 15 25.72 -7.18 26.54
CA SER A 15 24.69 -8.05 25.99
C SER A 15 23.31 -7.45 26.28
N ALA A 16 23.00 -6.31 25.65
CA ALA A 16 21.60 -5.94 25.46
C ALA A 16 20.99 -7.04 24.59
N CYS A 17 20.33 -8.02 25.21
CA CYS A 17 19.50 -8.97 24.47
C CYS A 17 18.47 -8.12 23.72
N GLN A 18 18.63 -8.00 22.40
CA GLN A 18 17.69 -7.27 21.56
C GLN A 18 16.31 -7.91 21.74
N GLN A 19 15.39 -7.18 22.33
CA GLN A 19 14.03 -7.65 22.55
C GLN A 19 13.26 -7.56 21.23
N PRO A 20 12.51 -8.59 20.84
CA PRO A 20 11.66 -8.52 19.65
C PRO A 20 10.71 -7.31 19.71
N THR A 21 10.61 -6.58 18.63
CA THR A 21 9.83 -5.33 18.51
C THR A 21 8.76 -5.46 17.42
N VAL A 22 7.61 -4.86 17.65
CA VAL A 22 6.52 -4.78 16.68
C VAL A 22 6.57 -3.44 15.95
N TYR A 23 6.79 -3.47 14.64
CA TYR A 23 6.82 -2.28 13.79
C TYR A 23 5.45 -2.04 13.17
N ILE A 24 4.79 -0.95 13.57
CA ILE A 24 3.42 -0.62 13.20
C ILE A 24 3.41 0.28 11.97
N PHE A 25 2.83 -0.23 10.89
CA PHE A 25 2.51 0.54 9.70
C PHE A 25 0.98 0.65 9.63
N SER A 26 0.47 1.88 9.69
CA SER A 26 -0.97 2.12 9.63
C SER A 26 -1.30 3.25 8.68
N LYS A 27 -2.26 3.04 7.77
CA LYS A 27 -2.71 4.05 6.80
C LYS A 27 -4.23 4.14 6.77
N GLY A 28 -4.74 5.37 6.82
CA GLY A 28 -6.17 5.66 6.67
C GLY A 28 -7.05 5.25 7.85
N LEU A 29 -6.50 4.87 9.01
CA LEU A 29 -7.31 4.54 10.19
C LEU A 29 -8.08 5.77 10.68
N SER A 30 -9.37 5.57 11.02
CA SER A 30 -10.19 6.58 11.70
C SER A 30 -9.64 6.89 13.10
N ASP A 31 -9.98 8.05 13.66
CA ASP A 31 -9.53 8.44 15.01
C ASP A 31 -9.93 7.41 16.08
N SER A 32 -11.14 6.83 15.96
CA SER A 32 -11.59 5.76 16.85
C SER A 32 -10.73 4.50 16.71
N GLN A 33 -10.41 4.07 15.49
CA GLN A 33 -9.55 2.91 15.27
C GLN A 33 -8.12 3.16 15.77
N ARG A 34 -7.59 4.37 15.59
CA ARG A 34 -6.26 4.75 16.13
C ARG A 34 -6.23 4.65 17.65
N GLN A 35 -7.25 5.18 18.32
CA GLN A 35 -7.35 5.11 19.79
C GLN A 35 -7.49 3.67 20.28
N GLN A 36 -8.30 2.85 19.63
CA GLN A 36 -8.45 1.44 19.96
C GLN A 36 -7.15 0.65 19.74
N LEU A 37 -6.48 0.86 18.61
CA LEU A 37 -5.19 0.23 18.30
C LEU A 37 -4.14 0.60 19.36
N GLU A 38 -3.99 1.88 19.66
CA GLU A 38 -3.03 2.37 20.64
C GLU A 38 -3.31 1.81 22.06
N ALA A 39 -4.59 1.76 22.47
CA ALA A 39 -4.97 1.15 23.74
C ALA A 39 -4.63 -0.36 23.78
N ALA A 40 -4.88 -1.08 22.70
CA ALA A 40 -4.59 -2.51 22.60
C ALA A 40 -3.07 -2.79 22.58
N LEU A 41 -2.30 -2.01 21.82
CA LEU A 41 -0.84 -2.15 21.73
C LEU A 41 -0.14 -1.90 23.08
N LYS A 42 -0.69 -1.04 23.94
CA LYS A 42 -0.20 -0.86 25.33
C LYS A 42 -0.39 -2.07 26.23
N THR A 43 -1.29 -2.98 25.86
CA THR A 43 -1.61 -4.17 26.67
C THR A 43 -0.93 -5.45 26.19
N GLN A 44 -0.27 -5.42 25.03
CA GLN A 44 0.52 -6.56 24.55
C GLN A 44 1.95 -6.55 25.11
N SER A 45 2.64 -7.69 24.99
CA SER A 45 3.87 -7.99 25.74
C SER A 45 5.17 -7.47 25.13
N LEU A 46 5.19 -7.11 23.84
CA LEU A 46 6.37 -6.64 23.12
C LEU A 46 6.47 -5.11 23.10
N PRO A 47 7.66 -4.51 22.98
CA PRO A 47 7.77 -3.12 22.58
C PRO A 47 7.19 -2.93 21.16
N TYR A 48 6.66 -1.74 20.89
CA TYR A 48 6.14 -1.39 19.58
C TYR A 48 6.59 0.01 19.15
N GLU A 49 6.77 0.20 17.85
CA GLU A 49 7.19 1.45 17.23
C GLU A 49 6.36 1.75 15.99
N TYR A 50 5.89 2.98 15.84
CA TYR A 50 5.23 3.42 14.61
C TYR A 50 6.28 3.76 13.55
N VAL A 51 6.05 3.27 12.33
CA VAL A 51 6.90 3.53 11.18
C VAL A 51 6.21 4.51 10.23
N GLU A 52 6.84 5.65 9.98
CA GLU A 52 6.36 6.69 9.05
C GLU A 52 6.74 6.36 7.59
N HIS A 53 6.31 5.19 7.11
CA HIS A 53 6.48 4.75 5.73
C HIS A 53 5.16 4.24 5.16
N ASP A 54 4.99 4.41 3.84
CA ASP A 54 3.83 3.86 3.15
C ASP A 54 3.81 2.33 3.23
N ILE A 55 2.60 1.75 3.29
CA ILE A 55 2.42 0.30 3.25
C ILE A 55 2.44 -0.15 1.79
N PRO A 56 3.36 -1.06 1.39
CA PRO A 56 3.38 -1.57 0.02
C PRO A 56 2.03 -2.20 -0.36
N ARG A 57 1.63 -2.04 -1.62
CA ARG A 57 0.31 -2.49 -2.10
C ARG A 57 0.14 -4.01 -2.01
N GLU A 58 1.26 -4.75 -2.03
CA GLU A 58 1.32 -6.20 -1.97
C GLU A 58 0.76 -6.71 -0.65
N PHE A 59 0.81 -5.91 0.43
CA PHE A 59 0.20 -6.26 1.71
C PHE A 59 -1.33 -6.13 1.64
N GLY A 60 -2.04 -7.07 2.28
CA GLY A 60 -3.48 -6.97 2.46
C GLY A 60 -3.88 -5.78 3.34
N VAL A 61 -5.19 -5.66 3.60
CA VAL A 61 -5.72 -4.61 4.48
C VAL A 61 -5.31 -4.81 5.94
N ALA A 62 -4.97 -6.04 6.33
CA ALA A 62 -4.41 -6.39 7.62
C ALA A 62 -3.44 -7.56 7.46
N THR A 63 -2.16 -7.34 7.72
CA THR A 63 -1.12 -8.36 7.57
C THR A 63 -0.15 -8.32 8.74
N LEU A 64 0.15 -9.48 9.31
CA LEU A 64 1.29 -9.70 10.19
C LEU A 64 2.41 -10.36 9.38
N LEU A 65 3.55 -9.69 9.29
CA LEU A 65 4.75 -10.23 8.68
C LEU A 65 5.71 -10.67 9.78
N LEU A 66 5.95 -11.97 9.86
CA LEU A 66 6.71 -12.59 10.94
C LEU A 66 8.14 -12.89 10.53
N SER A 67 9.01 -12.86 11.52
CA SER A 67 10.37 -13.40 11.45
C SER A 67 10.37 -14.91 11.20
N ASN A 68 11.18 -15.39 10.25
CA ASN A 68 11.32 -16.84 9.99
C ASN A 68 12.25 -17.55 10.97
N ASP A 69 13.23 -16.83 11.51
CA ASP A 69 14.27 -17.33 12.41
C ASP A 69 13.79 -17.47 13.86
N ARG A 70 12.76 -16.72 14.26
CA ARG A 70 12.15 -16.80 15.59
C ARG A 70 10.66 -16.49 15.57
N ILE A 71 9.84 -17.55 15.59
CA ILE A 71 8.38 -17.42 15.57
C ILE A 71 7.84 -17.24 17.00
N LEU A 72 7.23 -16.08 17.27
CA LEU A 72 6.60 -15.73 18.55
C LEU A 72 5.08 -15.97 18.47
N ARG A 73 4.66 -17.22 18.70
CA ARG A 73 3.27 -17.64 18.44
C ARG A 73 2.24 -16.91 19.29
N GLN A 74 2.47 -16.82 20.60
CA GLN A 74 1.52 -16.21 21.53
C GLN A 74 1.33 -14.71 21.23
N GLU A 75 2.44 -14.03 20.96
CA GLU A 75 2.45 -12.61 20.58
C GLU A 75 1.78 -12.39 19.23
N THR A 76 2.03 -13.27 18.26
CA THR A 76 1.36 -13.24 16.96
C THR A 76 -0.16 -13.40 17.12
N GLU A 77 -0.61 -14.36 17.92
CA GLU A 77 -2.04 -14.58 18.20
C GLU A 77 -2.68 -13.37 18.89
N GLN A 78 -1.97 -12.75 19.83
CA GLN A 78 -2.41 -11.52 20.47
C GLN A 78 -2.55 -10.38 19.46
N LEU A 79 -1.54 -10.15 18.62
CA LEU A 79 -1.58 -9.11 17.58
C LEU A 79 -2.67 -9.37 16.54
N ALA A 80 -2.90 -10.63 16.16
CA ALA A 80 -3.99 -11.00 15.26
C ALA A 80 -5.37 -10.71 15.89
N THR A 81 -5.51 -10.97 17.20
CA THR A 81 -6.71 -10.63 17.97
C THR A 81 -6.95 -9.12 18.01
N ILE A 82 -5.89 -8.31 18.11
CA ILE A 82 -6.01 -6.84 18.02
C ILE A 82 -6.56 -6.43 16.66
N MET A 83 -6.02 -6.97 15.56
CA MET A 83 -6.53 -6.70 14.21
C MET A 83 -8.01 -7.09 14.07
N GLN A 84 -8.40 -8.25 14.60
CA GLN A 84 -9.80 -8.71 14.60
C GLN A 84 -10.71 -7.79 15.42
N GLY A 85 -10.26 -7.32 16.59
CA GLY A 85 -10.99 -6.36 17.43
C GLY A 85 -11.25 -5.03 16.72
N LEU A 86 -10.39 -4.66 15.77
CA LEU A 86 -10.55 -3.47 14.92
C LEU A 86 -11.42 -3.73 13.66
N GLY A 87 -11.96 -4.95 13.50
CA GLY A 87 -12.84 -5.34 12.40
C GLY A 87 -12.12 -5.97 11.20
N TYR A 88 -10.85 -6.34 11.32
CA TYR A 88 -10.06 -6.90 10.23
C TYR A 88 -10.00 -8.43 10.23
N GLN A 89 -9.75 -9.02 9.07
CA GLN A 89 -9.32 -10.41 8.95
C GLN A 89 -7.80 -10.44 8.73
N PRO A 90 -7.00 -10.88 9.72
CA PRO A 90 -5.55 -10.82 9.64
C PRO A 90 -4.99 -11.89 8.70
N GLU A 91 -4.11 -11.47 7.79
CA GLU A 91 -3.26 -12.36 7.00
C GLU A 91 -1.92 -12.57 7.73
N ILE A 92 -1.48 -13.82 7.87
CA ILE A 92 -0.18 -14.14 8.49
C ILE A 92 0.82 -14.55 7.40
N SER A 93 1.90 -13.79 7.27
CA SER A 93 2.98 -14.06 6.32
C SER A 93 4.26 -14.38 7.06
N TYR A 94 4.90 -15.50 6.71
CA TYR A 94 6.21 -15.90 7.24
C TYR A 94 7.33 -15.57 6.26
N THR A 95 7.04 -15.44 4.96
CA THR A 95 8.06 -15.15 3.93
C THR A 95 8.25 -13.66 3.71
N THR A 96 9.41 -13.26 3.19
CA THR A 96 9.64 -11.91 2.67
C THR A 96 8.51 -11.47 1.73
N ARG A 97 7.98 -10.26 1.93
CA ARG A 97 6.92 -9.68 1.10
C ARG A 97 7.26 -8.23 0.77
N ALA A 98 7.18 -7.86 -0.49
CA ALA A 98 7.55 -6.52 -0.99
C ALA A 98 8.91 -6.01 -0.46
N ASN A 99 9.92 -6.89 -0.42
CA ASN A 99 11.26 -6.60 0.12
C ASN A 99 11.34 -6.29 1.62
N HIS A 100 10.25 -6.46 2.38
CA HIS A 100 10.29 -6.37 3.84
C HIS A 100 10.69 -7.73 4.43
N PHE A 101 11.66 -7.70 5.34
CA PHE A 101 12.18 -8.86 6.07
C PHE A 101 12.36 -8.49 7.54
N TYR A 102 11.96 -9.38 8.43
CA TYR A 102 12.21 -9.27 9.86
C TYR A 102 13.08 -10.43 10.33
N GLY A 103 14.06 -10.10 11.17
CA GLY A 103 14.90 -11.04 11.91
C GLY A 103 14.69 -10.90 13.42
N ASP A 104 15.24 -11.82 14.20
CA ASP A 104 15.28 -11.83 15.66
C ASP A 104 13.90 -11.84 16.35
N GLY A 105 12.86 -12.27 15.64
CA GLY A 105 11.50 -12.35 16.14
C GLY A 105 10.73 -11.03 16.05
N ASN A 106 11.29 -10.01 15.40
CA ASN A 106 10.57 -8.78 15.09
C ASN A 106 9.34 -9.07 14.22
N ILE A 107 8.31 -8.25 14.37
CA ILE A 107 7.03 -8.44 13.69
C ILE A 107 6.65 -7.14 12.98
N GLY A 108 6.35 -7.23 11.69
CA GLY A 108 5.69 -6.14 10.97
C GLY A 108 4.18 -6.25 11.12
N PHE A 109 3.56 -5.17 11.57
CA PHE A 109 2.12 -5.06 11.76
C PHE A 109 1.56 -4.04 10.79
N TYR A 110 0.83 -4.48 9.77
CA TYR A 110 0.33 -3.64 8.69
C TYR A 110 -1.20 -3.53 8.77
N LEU A 111 -1.72 -2.31 8.83
CA LEU A 111 -3.16 -2.02 8.76
C LEU A 111 -3.47 -0.90 7.76
N LYS A 112 -4.42 -1.16 6.86
CA LYS A 112 -5.01 -0.18 5.93
C LYS A 112 -6.49 -0.01 6.28
N ASN A 113 -7.12 1.12 5.99
CA ASN A 113 -8.57 1.26 6.18
C ASN A 113 -9.35 0.20 5.37
N THR A 114 -10.43 -0.36 5.93
CA THR A 114 -11.38 -1.25 5.23
C THR A 114 -12.43 -0.48 4.43
N ASN A 115 -12.64 0.81 4.70
CA ASN A 115 -13.54 1.64 3.92
C ASN A 115 -12.88 1.92 2.56
N ALA A 116 -13.50 1.35 1.52
CA ALA A 116 -13.12 1.53 0.12
C ALA A 116 -13.05 3.01 -0.32
N ASP A 117 -13.63 3.93 0.46
CA ASP A 117 -13.71 5.34 0.13
C ASP A 117 -12.53 6.20 0.64
N ASP A 118 -11.60 5.71 1.48
CA ASP A 118 -10.55 6.60 2.04
C ASP A 118 -9.16 5.96 2.23
N ALA A 119 -8.70 5.24 1.19
CA ALA A 119 -7.27 5.10 0.91
C ALA A 119 -6.98 4.95 -0.60
N PHE A 120 -7.88 5.42 -1.48
CA PHE A 120 -7.59 5.48 -2.90
C PHE A 120 -6.42 6.45 -3.12
N THR A 121 -5.25 5.88 -3.41
CA THR A 121 -4.09 6.65 -3.83
C THR A 121 -3.99 6.50 -5.33
N MET A 122 -4.32 7.56 -6.07
CA MET A 122 -4.21 7.53 -7.52
C MET A 122 -2.74 7.31 -7.92
N PRO A 123 -2.41 6.29 -8.73
CA PRO A 123 -1.05 6.13 -9.22
C PRO A 123 -0.63 7.37 -10.00
N SER A 124 0.58 7.87 -9.72
CA SER A 124 1.05 9.13 -10.31
C SER A 124 1.27 9.05 -11.82
N ARG A 125 1.45 7.83 -12.37
CA ARG A 125 1.65 7.58 -13.80
C ARG A 125 0.93 6.33 -14.26
N LEU A 126 0.15 6.48 -15.32
CA LEU A 126 -0.53 5.40 -16.02
C LEU A 126 -0.26 5.50 -17.53
N ARG A 127 -0.61 4.44 -18.25
CA ARG A 127 -0.66 4.42 -19.71
C ARG A 127 -2.09 4.19 -20.17
N THR A 128 -2.48 4.82 -21.27
CA THR A 128 -3.74 4.48 -21.93
C THR A 128 -3.65 3.08 -22.52
N THR A 129 -4.76 2.34 -22.45
CA THR A 129 -4.89 0.99 -23.00
C THR A 129 -6.32 0.77 -23.46
N GLN A 130 -6.55 -0.26 -24.27
CA GLN A 130 -7.88 -0.62 -24.81
C GLN A 130 -8.61 0.57 -25.44
N CYS A 131 -7.85 1.44 -26.13
CA CYS A 131 -8.42 2.58 -26.83
C CYS A 131 -9.27 2.16 -28.03
N GLU A 132 -10.34 2.89 -28.32
CA GLU A 132 -11.14 2.72 -29.54
C GLU A 132 -10.27 2.85 -30.81
N LYS A 133 -9.28 3.75 -30.78
CA LYS A 133 -8.28 3.88 -31.84
C LYS A 133 -6.92 3.44 -31.34
N GLY A 134 -6.30 2.52 -32.08
CA GLY A 134 -5.00 1.93 -31.76
C GLY A 134 -3.90 2.94 -31.48
N GLU A 135 -3.88 4.05 -32.23
CA GLU A 135 -2.87 5.12 -32.15
C GLU A 135 -2.80 5.81 -30.78
N PHE A 136 -3.86 5.74 -29.98
CA PHE A 136 -3.92 6.36 -28.66
C PHE A 136 -3.57 5.41 -27.53
N ASN A 137 -3.22 4.15 -27.80
CA ASN A 137 -2.68 3.28 -26.76
C ASN A 137 -1.26 3.73 -26.37
N ASP A 138 -0.89 3.43 -25.13
CA ASP A 138 0.42 3.72 -24.53
C ASP A 138 0.74 5.23 -24.37
N LEU A 139 -0.25 6.12 -24.45
CA LEU A 139 -0.05 7.52 -24.08
C LEU A 139 0.18 7.63 -22.57
N ALA A 140 1.16 8.46 -22.19
CA ALA A 140 1.45 8.73 -20.79
C ALA A 140 0.37 9.63 -20.18
N VAL A 141 -0.16 9.20 -19.03
CA VAL A 141 -1.08 9.98 -18.21
C VAL A 141 -0.44 10.18 -16.84
N THR A 142 -0.25 11.44 -16.44
CA THR A 142 0.29 11.78 -15.11
C THR A 142 -0.82 12.32 -14.23
N PHE A 143 -0.96 11.79 -13.02
CA PHE A 143 -1.92 12.28 -12.03
C PHE A 143 -1.20 13.05 -10.93
N THR A 144 -1.79 14.18 -10.55
CA THR A 144 -1.48 14.95 -9.34
C THR A 144 -2.74 15.05 -8.49
N ASP A 145 -2.67 15.61 -7.29
CA ASP A 145 -3.85 15.80 -6.42
C ASP A 145 -4.98 16.63 -7.06
N GLN A 146 -4.69 17.38 -8.13
CA GLN A 146 -5.62 18.33 -8.74
C GLN A 146 -5.96 17.99 -10.19
N HIS A 147 -5.05 17.31 -10.90
CA HIS A 147 -5.11 17.20 -12.35
C HIS A 147 -4.63 15.87 -12.90
N ALA A 148 -5.20 15.51 -14.06
CA ALA A 148 -4.73 14.44 -14.92
C ALA A 148 -4.15 15.07 -16.19
N GLU A 149 -2.88 14.81 -16.49
CA GLU A 149 -2.19 15.33 -17.66
C GLU A 149 -1.95 14.22 -18.68
N PHE A 150 -2.55 14.34 -19.86
CA PHE A 150 -2.35 13.45 -21.00
C PHE A 150 -1.29 14.03 -21.93
N THR A 151 -0.29 13.24 -22.28
CA THR A 151 0.66 13.59 -23.35
C THR A 151 0.17 12.97 -24.66
N LEU A 152 -0.32 13.81 -25.58
CA LEU A 152 -0.81 13.36 -26.89
C LEU A 152 0.36 12.95 -27.80
N ILE A 153 0.04 12.25 -28.91
CA ILE A 153 1.01 11.82 -29.93
C ILE A 153 1.85 12.98 -30.47
N SER A 154 1.27 14.19 -30.56
CA SER A 154 1.98 15.40 -30.99
C SER A 154 2.99 15.94 -29.97
N GLY A 155 3.05 15.37 -28.76
CA GLY A 155 3.79 15.89 -27.62
C GLY A 155 3.03 16.99 -26.85
N ALA A 156 1.86 17.40 -27.33
CA ALA A 156 1.02 18.36 -26.61
C ALA A 156 0.51 17.76 -25.30
N LYS A 157 0.54 18.57 -24.23
CA LYS A 157 0.01 18.20 -22.92
C LYS A 157 -1.40 18.75 -22.77
N VAL A 158 -2.32 17.89 -22.37
CA VAL A 158 -3.71 18.25 -22.06
C VAL A 158 -3.97 17.98 -20.59
N THR A 159 -4.28 19.04 -19.86
CA THR A 159 -4.57 18.99 -18.41
C THR A 159 -6.07 18.97 -18.18
N LEU A 160 -6.54 17.95 -17.48
CA LEU A 160 -7.93 17.72 -17.12
C LEU A 160 -8.07 17.71 -15.60
N LYS A 161 -9.30 17.91 -15.12
CA LYS A 161 -9.62 17.70 -13.71
C LYS A 161 -10.00 16.24 -13.49
N TRP A 162 -9.72 15.73 -12.31
CA TRP A 162 -10.21 14.42 -11.90
C TRP A 162 -10.69 14.44 -10.46
N GLU A 163 -11.60 13.53 -10.15
CA GLU A 163 -12.10 13.26 -8.81
C GLU A 163 -12.27 11.74 -8.64
N TYR A 164 -12.17 11.25 -7.41
CA TYR A 164 -12.58 9.90 -7.07
C TYR A 164 -13.88 9.98 -6.27
N LEU A 165 -14.99 9.55 -6.89
CA LEU A 165 -16.33 9.71 -6.34
C LEU A 165 -17.02 8.34 -6.29
N TYR A 166 -17.46 7.93 -5.10
CA TYR A 166 -18.26 6.72 -4.91
C TYR A 166 -17.60 5.45 -5.51
N GLY A 167 -16.27 5.32 -5.40
CA GLY A 167 -15.51 4.21 -5.97
C GLY A 167 -15.15 4.33 -7.46
N TYR A 168 -15.47 5.46 -8.10
CA TYR A 168 -15.18 5.70 -9.52
C TYR A 168 -14.17 6.83 -9.69
N LEU A 169 -13.22 6.63 -10.61
CA LEU A 169 -12.42 7.72 -11.13
C LEU A 169 -13.25 8.48 -12.16
N VAL A 170 -13.37 9.79 -12.01
CA VAL A 170 -14.07 10.67 -12.95
C VAL A 170 -13.09 11.70 -13.46
N ILE A 171 -12.83 11.73 -14.77
CA ILE A 171 -12.03 12.75 -15.45
C ILE A 171 -12.97 13.65 -16.23
N TYR A 172 -12.80 14.95 -16.15
CA TYR A 172 -13.68 15.89 -16.84
C TYR A 172 -12.98 17.18 -17.27
N TYR A 173 -13.48 17.75 -18.37
CA TYR A 173 -13.06 19.04 -18.88
C TYR A 173 -14.14 19.66 -19.77
N SER A 174 -14.47 20.92 -19.48
CA SER A 174 -15.50 21.67 -20.21
C SER A 174 -16.81 20.86 -20.33
N ASN A 175 -17.18 20.45 -21.55
CA ASN A 175 -18.40 19.73 -21.86
C ASN A 175 -18.20 18.21 -22.01
N TYR A 176 -17.05 17.65 -21.67
CA TYR A 176 -16.83 16.22 -21.68
C TYR A 176 -16.40 15.66 -20.33
N SER A 177 -16.78 14.40 -20.09
CA SER A 177 -16.42 13.63 -18.91
C SER A 177 -16.27 12.16 -19.24
N GLN A 178 -15.45 11.46 -18.45
CA GLN A 178 -15.28 10.02 -18.53
C GLN A 178 -15.19 9.43 -17.14
N THR A 179 -15.94 8.37 -16.91
CA THR A 179 -16.01 7.64 -15.65
C THR A 179 -15.39 6.28 -15.83
N TYR A 180 -14.60 5.86 -14.85
CA TYR A 180 -13.84 4.63 -14.87
C TYR A 180 -14.10 3.82 -13.60
N THR A 181 -14.24 2.51 -13.75
CA THR A 181 -14.21 1.55 -12.66
C THR A 181 -12.77 1.10 -12.45
N HIS A 182 -12.31 1.13 -11.21
CA HIS A 182 -11.00 0.60 -10.81
C HIS A 182 -11.08 -0.91 -10.56
N SER A 183 -10.04 -1.61 -10.98
CA SER A 183 -9.85 -3.05 -10.77
C SER A 183 -8.36 -3.37 -10.69
N GLN A 184 -8.03 -4.53 -10.12
CA GLN A 184 -6.64 -4.96 -9.94
C GLN A 184 -6.38 -6.33 -10.57
N PRO A 185 -6.54 -6.46 -11.90
CA PRO A 185 -6.29 -7.74 -12.56
C PRO A 185 -4.78 -8.04 -12.58
N LEU A 186 -4.48 -9.33 -12.66
CA LEU A 186 -3.18 -9.79 -13.13
C LEU A 186 -3.11 -9.57 -14.65
N VAL A 187 -2.01 -9.01 -15.12
CA VAL A 187 -1.74 -8.75 -16.54
C VAL A 187 -0.56 -9.59 -16.97
N GLU A 188 -0.73 -10.33 -18.06
CA GLU A 188 0.34 -11.14 -18.64
C GLU A 188 1.47 -10.22 -19.16
N THR A 189 2.70 -10.50 -18.73
CA THR A 189 3.91 -9.81 -19.20
C THR A 189 4.96 -10.83 -19.62
N PRO A 190 6.03 -10.42 -20.33
CA PRO A 190 7.17 -11.29 -20.60
C PRO A 190 7.85 -11.87 -19.34
N PHE A 191 7.56 -11.33 -18.16
CA PHE A 191 8.06 -11.80 -16.86
C PHE A 191 7.00 -12.55 -16.04
N GLY A 192 5.96 -13.05 -16.71
CA GLY A 192 4.79 -13.69 -16.10
C GLY A 192 3.69 -12.70 -15.71
N ASP A 193 2.69 -13.20 -15.01
CA ASP A 193 1.56 -12.40 -14.54
C ASP A 193 2.00 -11.37 -13.51
N LYS A 194 1.66 -10.09 -13.75
CA LYS A 194 2.01 -8.98 -12.89
C LYS A 194 0.77 -8.26 -12.36
N PRO A 195 0.77 -7.80 -11.10
CA PRO A 195 -0.32 -7.00 -10.58
C PRO A 195 -0.42 -5.67 -11.32
N SER A 196 -1.63 -5.15 -11.45
CA SER A 196 -1.91 -3.88 -12.10
C SER A 196 -2.97 -3.09 -11.35
N ASP A 197 -3.00 -1.78 -11.57
CA ASP A 197 -4.22 -0.99 -11.41
C ASP A 197 -4.77 -0.67 -12.79
N THR A 198 -6.02 -1.06 -13.04
CA THR A 198 -6.71 -0.87 -14.31
C THR A 198 -8.01 -0.09 -14.10
N TYR A 199 -8.13 1.01 -14.84
CA TYR A 199 -9.27 1.92 -14.85
C TYR A 199 -10.00 1.77 -16.17
N THR A 200 -11.09 1.01 -16.14
CA THR A 200 -11.87 0.68 -17.34
C THR A 200 -13.01 1.64 -17.51
N ILE A 201 -13.17 2.19 -18.71
CA ILE A 201 -14.27 3.11 -19.03
C ILE A 201 -15.61 2.44 -18.74
N THR A 202 -16.48 3.17 -18.04
CA THR A 202 -17.84 2.74 -17.72
C THR A 202 -18.88 3.65 -18.34
N ALA A 203 -18.62 4.97 -18.37
CA ALA A 203 -19.51 5.95 -18.96
C ALA A 203 -18.72 7.16 -19.49
N HIS A 204 -19.31 7.91 -20.43
CA HIS A 204 -18.73 9.14 -20.94
C HIS A 204 -19.78 10.13 -21.45
N VAL A 205 -19.44 11.42 -21.46
CA VAL A 205 -20.14 12.49 -22.16
C VAL A 205 -19.15 13.12 -23.11
N ASN A 206 -19.47 13.20 -24.41
CA ASN A 206 -18.60 13.74 -25.48
C ASN A 206 -17.19 13.10 -25.51
N LYS A 207 -16.93 12.17 -26.43
CA LYS A 207 -15.71 11.34 -26.41
C LYS A 207 -14.60 11.83 -27.36
N PRO A 208 -13.64 12.68 -26.94
CA PRO A 208 -12.44 12.86 -27.74
C PRO A 208 -11.70 11.51 -27.81
N GLY A 209 -11.26 11.13 -29.01
CA GLY A 209 -10.75 9.77 -29.25
C GLY A 209 -9.56 9.38 -28.37
N TRP A 210 -8.73 10.35 -27.95
CA TRP A 210 -7.58 10.14 -27.08
C TRP A 210 -7.94 9.91 -25.60
N LEU A 211 -9.12 10.33 -25.16
CA LEU A 211 -9.61 10.08 -23.79
C LEU A 211 -10.41 8.78 -23.72
N ASN A 212 -10.94 8.31 -24.87
CA ASN A 212 -11.71 7.07 -24.99
C ASN A 212 -10.81 5.81 -24.96
N CYS A 213 -10.05 5.71 -23.88
CA CYS A 213 -9.15 4.64 -23.52
C CYS A 213 -9.36 4.27 -22.05
N SER A 214 -9.22 2.98 -21.71
CA SER A 214 -8.92 2.58 -20.34
C SER A 214 -7.53 3.12 -19.95
N MET A 215 -7.21 3.14 -18.67
CA MET A 215 -5.87 3.50 -18.18
C MET A 215 -5.34 2.38 -17.29
N GLN A 216 -4.05 2.07 -17.41
CA GLN A 216 -3.44 0.99 -16.67
C GLN A 216 -2.03 1.35 -16.23
N VAL A 217 -1.66 0.89 -15.05
CA VAL A 217 -0.28 0.75 -14.63
C VAL A 217 -0.04 -0.70 -14.27
N VAL A 218 0.99 -1.30 -14.86
CA VAL A 218 1.46 -2.65 -14.53
C VAL A 218 2.71 -2.51 -13.68
N TYR A 219 2.77 -3.27 -12.61
CA TYR A 219 3.84 -3.16 -11.63
C TYR A 219 4.83 -4.32 -11.78
N MET A 220 6.10 -3.98 -12.01
CA MET A 220 7.11 -4.95 -12.42
C MET A 220 7.91 -5.55 -11.26
N ASP A 221 7.81 -4.94 -10.08
CA ASP A 221 8.59 -5.23 -8.87
C ASP A 221 8.32 -6.61 -8.27
#